data_AF-A0A7N2L871-F1
#
_entry.id   AF-A0A7N2L871-F1
#
_cell.length_a   1.000
_cell.length_b   1.000
_cell.length_c   1.000
_cell.angle_alpha   90.00
_cell.angle_beta   90.00
_cell.angle_gamma   90.00
#
_symmetry.space_group_name_H-M   'P 1'
#
loop_
_entity.id
_entity.type
_entity.pdbx_description
1 polymer ?
#
loop_
_entity_poly.entity_id
_entity_poly.type
_entity_poly.pdbx_seq_one_letter_code
_entity_poly.pdbx_strand_id
1 'polypeptide(L)'
;MPKILSFLLCLSFTITSFVICIDEKEKVLKISTDAATPTGSDFTYICDPARYAKLKLDMKSFAFCDSKLPYNVRAKDLVDQMTLAEKIAQLGNNADGVARLGLPKYEWWSEALHGLSNVGPGTVFDNLVPHATSFPTVILTAASFNEKRWREIGHVDVSYRKYSVHNAI
;
A
#
# COMPACT_ATOMS: atom_id res chain seq x y z
N MET A 1 24.54 18.75 48.50
CA MET A 1 25.26 18.52 47.24
C MET A 1 24.84 17.25 46.47
N PRO A 2 24.53 16.07 47.06
CA PRO A 2 24.24 14.86 46.27
C PRO A 2 22.87 14.86 45.54
N LYS A 3 21.90 15.65 46.02
CA LYS A 3 20.56 15.75 45.41
C LYS A 3 20.54 16.48 44.05
N ILE A 4 21.48 17.40 43.82
CA ILE A 4 21.58 18.17 42.56
C ILE A 4 22.18 17.29 41.45
N LEU A 5 23.18 16.47 41.79
CA LEU A 5 23.83 15.57 40.85
C LEU A 5 22.88 14.47 40.36
N SER A 6 22.05 13.92 41.25
CA SER A 6 21.01 12.94 40.89
C SER A 6 19.93 13.53 39.98
N PHE A 7 19.57 14.81 40.18
CA PHE A 7 18.55 15.47 39.36
C PHE A 7 19.07 15.76 37.94
N LEU A 8 20.33 16.17 37.83
CA LEU A 8 20.99 16.42 36.53
C LEU A 8 21.21 15.12 35.73
N LEU A 9 21.52 14.00 36.41
CA LEU A 9 21.63 12.67 35.77
C LEU A 9 20.28 12.14 35.28
N CYS A 10 19.19 12.34 36.03
CA CYS A 10 17.85 11.97 35.57
C CYS A 10 17.40 12.83 34.38
N LEU A 11 17.70 14.13 34.40
CA LEU A 11 17.34 15.04 33.32
C LEU A 11 18.13 14.72 32.03
N SER A 12 19.40 14.33 32.13
CA SER A 12 20.17 13.90 30.95
C SER A 12 19.69 12.56 30.38
N PHE A 13 19.26 11.61 31.22
CA PHE A 13 18.70 10.33 30.78
C PHE A 13 17.34 10.48 30.09
N THR A 14 16.48 11.38 30.58
CA THR A 14 15.17 11.64 29.95
C THR A 14 15.34 12.39 28.63
N ILE A 15 16.23 13.37 28.56
CA ILE A 15 16.52 14.11 27.32
C ILE A 15 17.12 13.18 26.26
N THR A 16 18.10 12.33 26.62
CA THR A 16 18.70 11.38 25.67
C THR A 16 17.70 10.36 25.16
N SER A 17 16.86 9.79 26.03
CA SER A 17 15.81 8.86 25.60
C SER A 17 14.78 9.53 24.68
N PHE A 18 14.44 10.80 24.91
CA PHE A 18 13.48 11.53 24.08
C PHE A 18 14.08 11.89 22.71
N VAL A 19 15.36 12.29 22.66
CA VAL A 19 16.09 12.60 21.42
C VAL A 19 16.27 11.36 20.55
N ILE A 20 16.61 10.21 21.13
CA ILE A 20 16.73 8.94 20.39
C ILE A 20 15.37 8.55 19.79
N CYS A 21 14.28 8.71 20.54
CA CYS A 21 12.92 8.43 20.07
C CYS A 21 12.50 9.33 18.89
N ILE A 22 12.97 10.58 18.87
CA ILE A 22 12.70 11.52 17.77
C ILE A 22 13.53 11.17 16.53
N ASP A 23 14.82 10.84 16.68
CA ASP A 23 15.70 10.47 15.54
C ASP A 23 15.19 9.22 14.81
N GLU A 24 14.70 8.23 15.56
CA GLU A 24 14.14 7.01 14.99
C GLU A 24 12.81 7.27 14.27
N LYS A 25 11.94 8.12 14.85
CA LYS A 25 10.73 8.58 14.16
C LYS A 25 11.04 9.38 12.91
N GLU A 26 12.07 10.22 12.92
CA GLU A 26 12.47 11.03 11.76
C GLU A 26 13.11 10.15 10.66
N LYS A 27 13.88 9.12 11.02
CA LYS A 27 14.38 8.10 10.07
C LYS A 27 13.25 7.29 9.45
N VAL A 28 12.27 6.86 10.24
CA VAL A 28 11.08 6.17 9.74
C VAL A 28 10.29 7.07 8.79
N LEU A 29 10.13 8.36 9.13
CA LEU A 29 9.45 9.33 8.25
C LEU A 29 10.21 9.61 6.94
N LYS A 30 11.55 9.69 6.99
CA LYS A 30 12.38 9.90 5.79
C LYS A 30 12.47 8.68 4.88
N ILE A 31 12.26 7.47 5.42
CA ILE A 31 12.09 6.25 4.62
C ILE A 31 10.73 6.27 3.88
N SER A 32 9.70 6.93 4.44
CA SER A 32 8.33 6.97 3.90
C SER A 32 8.14 7.92 2.71
N THR A 33 9.02 8.91 2.48
CA THR A 33 8.80 9.94 1.45
C THR A 33 9.54 9.67 0.11
N ASP A 34 8.73 9.30 -0.89
CA ASP A 34 8.71 9.89 -2.23
C ASP A 34 9.61 9.36 -3.36
N ALA A 35 10.50 8.38 -3.15
CA ALA A 35 11.28 7.84 -4.28
C ALA A 35 10.56 6.76 -5.12
N ALA A 36 9.63 6.00 -4.51
CA ALA A 36 9.05 4.80 -5.14
C ALA A 36 7.64 4.98 -5.74
N THR A 37 7.00 6.13 -5.50
CA THR A 37 5.65 6.42 -5.98
C THR A 37 5.71 7.66 -6.86
N PRO A 38 5.94 7.52 -8.19
CA PRO A 38 5.79 8.63 -9.10
C PRO A 38 4.33 9.13 -9.00
N THR A 39 4.17 10.43 -8.78
CA THR A 39 2.88 11.11 -8.99
C THR A 39 2.47 10.90 -10.44
N GLY A 40 1.40 10.12 -10.66
CA GLY A 40 0.95 9.70 -11.99
C GLY A 40 1.72 8.50 -12.56
N SER A 41 1.89 7.42 -11.78
CA SER A 41 2.70 6.27 -12.20
C SER A 41 2.19 5.63 -13.50
N ASP A 42 2.94 5.81 -14.59
CA ASP A 42 2.82 5.13 -15.89
C ASP A 42 2.83 3.58 -15.83
N PHE A 43 3.09 3.00 -14.65
CA PHE A 43 3.33 1.58 -14.48
C PHE A 43 2.14 0.90 -13.84
N THR A 44 1.59 -0.11 -14.53
CA THR A 44 0.35 -0.80 -14.13
C THR A 44 0.57 -1.85 -13.03
N TYR A 45 1.80 -2.36 -12.86
CA TYR A 45 2.13 -3.41 -11.90
C TYR A 45 3.56 -3.27 -11.38
N ILE A 46 3.88 -3.93 -10.25
CA ILE A 46 5.16 -3.76 -9.56
C ILE A 46 6.34 -4.17 -10.43
N CYS A 47 6.31 -5.37 -11.00
CA CYS A 47 7.42 -5.98 -11.74
C CYS A 47 7.50 -5.52 -13.21
N ASP A 48 7.39 -4.23 -13.46
CA ASP A 48 7.56 -3.64 -14.78
C ASP A 48 9.06 -3.38 -15.07
N PRO A 49 9.64 -3.93 -16.17
CA PRO A 49 11.03 -3.70 -16.52
C PRO A 49 11.41 -2.20 -16.65
N ALA A 50 10.51 -1.36 -17.17
CA ALA A 50 10.75 0.07 -17.33
C ALA A 50 10.80 0.79 -15.97
N ARG A 51 9.98 0.37 -15.01
CA ARG A 51 10.01 0.86 -13.62
C ARG A 51 11.34 0.51 -12.96
N TYR A 52 11.75 -0.75 -13.03
CA TYR A 52 13.01 -1.21 -12.43
C TYR A 52 14.24 -0.55 -13.08
N ALA A 53 14.22 -0.33 -14.40
CA ALA A 53 15.25 0.44 -15.10
C ALA A 53 15.32 1.89 -14.60
N LYS A 54 14.17 2.56 -14.41
CA LYS A 54 14.11 3.94 -13.85
C LYS A 54 14.64 4.01 -12.42
N LEU A 55 14.35 2.99 -11.60
CA LEU A 55 14.81 2.89 -10.21
C LEU A 55 16.26 2.40 -10.09
N LYS A 56 16.91 2.02 -11.20
CA LYS A 56 18.25 1.42 -11.24
C LYS A 56 18.35 0.14 -10.39
N LEU A 57 17.28 -0.65 -10.39
CA LEU A 57 17.19 -1.94 -9.71
C LEU A 57 17.21 -3.07 -10.73
N ASP A 58 17.80 -4.20 -10.36
CA ASP A 58 17.73 -5.41 -11.19
C ASP A 58 16.49 -6.24 -10.82
N MET A 59 15.49 -6.24 -11.70
CA MET A 59 14.26 -7.03 -11.51
C MET A 59 14.55 -8.53 -11.40
N LYS A 60 15.59 -9.04 -12.07
CA LYS A 60 15.93 -10.48 -12.05
C LYS A 60 16.48 -10.94 -10.71
N SER A 61 16.92 -10.01 -9.85
CA SER A 61 17.39 -10.31 -8.50
C SER A 61 16.24 -10.65 -7.53
N PHE A 62 14.99 -10.39 -7.93
CA PHE A 62 13.80 -10.57 -7.10
C PHE A 62 12.94 -11.74 -7.61
N ALA A 63 12.86 -12.83 -6.83
CA ALA A 63 12.07 -14.00 -7.21
C ALA A 63 10.57 -13.70 -7.22
N PHE A 64 10.09 -12.73 -6.43
CA PHE A 64 8.69 -12.28 -6.48
C PHE A 64 8.28 -11.71 -7.85
N CYS A 65 9.23 -11.33 -8.70
CA CYS A 65 8.99 -10.89 -10.07
C CYS A 65 8.98 -12.01 -11.12
N ASP A 66 9.30 -13.25 -10.75
CA ASP A 66 9.16 -14.40 -11.66
C ASP A 66 7.71 -14.89 -11.70
N SER A 67 7.01 -14.63 -12.81
CA SER A 67 5.62 -15.05 -13.02
C SER A 67 5.44 -16.57 -13.18
N LYS A 68 6.53 -17.34 -13.34
CA LYS A 68 6.48 -18.80 -13.37
C LYS A 68 6.38 -19.42 -11.98
N LEU A 69 6.69 -18.66 -10.94
CA LEU A 69 6.60 -19.14 -9.56
C LEU A 69 5.18 -19.01 -9.01
N PRO A 70 4.73 -19.94 -8.15
CA PRO A 70 3.44 -19.84 -7.46
C PRO A 70 3.34 -18.57 -6.60
N TYR A 71 2.12 -18.04 -6.46
CA TYR A 71 1.87 -16.81 -5.68
C TYR A 71 2.39 -16.86 -4.25
N ASN A 72 2.25 -18.00 -3.55
CA ASN A 72 2.75 -18.15 -2.19
C ASN A 72 4.28 -18.06 -2.11
N VAL A 73 4.99 -18.54 -3.12
CA VAL A 73 6.45 -18.43 -3.21
C VAL A 73 6.86 -16.97 -3.43
N ARG A 74 6.18 -16.29 -4.37
CA ARG A 74 6.45 -14.89 -4.69
C ARG A 74 6.13 -13.96 -3.52
N ALA A 75 4.98 -14.15 -2.87
CA ALA A 75 4.60 -13.37 -1.69
C ALA A 75 5.56 -13.59 -0.52
N LYS A 76 5.98 -14.85 -0.29
CA LYS A 76 6.98 -15.15 0.74
C LYS A 76 8.32 -14.47 0.45
N ASP A 77 8.84 -14.55 -0.79
CA ASP A 77 10.08 -13.87 -1.17
C ASP A 77 10.00 -12.37 -0.92
N LEU A 78 8.92 -11.70 -1.34
CA LEU A 78 8.72 -10.27 -1.09
C LEU A 78 8.79 -9.93 0.41
N VAL A 79 8.11 -10.69 1.26
CA VAL A 79 8.11 -10.47 2.72
C VAL A 79 9.47 -10.81 3.33
N ASP A 80 10.15 -11.86 2.87
CA ASP A 80 11.46 -12.26 3.39
C ASP A 80 12.54 -11.20 3.08
N GLN A 81 12.40 -10.47 1.97
CA GLN A 81 13.30 -9.37 1.58
C GLN A 81 13.12 -8.09 2.41
N MET A 82 12.00 -7.97 3.14
CA MET A 82 11.72 -6.81 3.99
C MET A 82 12.38 -6.94 5.37
N THR A 83 12.91 -5.82 5.85
CA THR A 83 13.29 -5.62 7.25
C THR A 83 12.04 -5.63 8.16
N LEU A 84 12.25 -5.78 9.46
CA LEU A 84 11.14 -5.74 10.43
C LEU A 84 10.37 -4.40 10.38
N ALA A 85 11.08 -3.28 10.25
CA ALA A 85 10.45 -1.96 10.14
C ALA A 85 9.59 -1.84 8.88
N GLU A 86 10.10 -2.29 7.73
CA GLU A 86 9.34 -2.29 6.46
C GLU A 86 8.09 -3.17 6.57
N LYS A 87 8.17 -4.34 7.23
CA LYS A 87 7.01 -5.22 7.48
C LYS A 87 5.95 -4.53 8.31
N ILE A 88 6.34 -3.86 9.40
CA ILE A 88 5.41 -3.14 10.28
C ILE A 88 4.70 -2.04 9.48
N ALA A 89 5.41 -1.37 8.58
CA ALA A 89 4.85 -0.33 7.71
C ALA A 89 3.84 -0.87 6.65
N GLN A 90 3.74 -2.19 6.45
CA GLN A 90 2.74 -2.81 5.56
C GLN A 90 1.43 -3.18 6.27
N LEU A 91 1.32 -3.07 7.59
CA LEU A 91 0.17 -3.59 8.34
C LEU A 91 -1.08 -2.69 8.27
N GLY A 92 -0.92 -1.42 7.89
CA GLY A 92 -2.02 -0.46 7.73
C GLY A 92 -2.67 -0.54 6.35
N ASN A 93 -3.83 0.11 6.20
CA ASN A 93 -4.47 0.29 4.89
C ASN A 93 -3.61 1.15 3.95
N ASN A 94 -3.05 2.24 4.48
CA ASN A 94 -2.07 3.07 3.81
C ASN A 94 -0.67 2.47 3.99
N ALA A 95 -0.38 1.40 3.24
CA ALA A 95 0.90 0.71 3.31
C ALA A 95 2.00 1.54 2.63
N ASP A 96 3.08 1.77 3.36
CA ASP A 96 4.23 2.51 2.82
C ASP A 96 4.94 1.71 1.73
N GLY A 97 5.59 2.40 0.79
CA GLY A 97 6.40 1.75 -0.23
C GLY A 97 7.74 1.27 0.33
N VAL A 98 8.36 0.32 -0.36
CA VAL A 98 9.72 -0.13 -0.06
C VAL A 98 10.60 0.12 -1.28
N ALA A 99 11.23 1.30 -1.32
CA ALA A 99 11.98 1.77 -2.48
C ALA A 99 13.14 0.83 -2.89
N ARG A 100 13.82 0.20 -1.91
CA ARG A 100 14.90 -0.77 -2.17
C ARG A 100 14.43 -2.01 -2.94
N LEU A 101 13.15 -2.36 -2.79
CA LEU A 101 12.51 -3.49 -3.47
C LEU A 101 11.69 -3.04 -4.67
N GLY A 102 11.73 -1.76 -5.04
CA GLY A 102 10.89 -1.21 -6.10
C GLY A 102 9.39 -1.22 -5.79
N LEU A 103 8.99 -1.46 -4.54
CA LEU A 103 7.60 -1.57 -4.11
C LEU A 103 6.99 -0.15 -3.91
N PRO A 104 5.90 0.21 -4.61
CA PRO A 104 5.23 1.49 -4.40
C PRO A 104 4.41 1.48 -3.11
N LYS A 105 3.96 2.66 -2.68
CA LYS A 105 2.90 2.76 -1.67
C LYS A 105 1.64 2.05 -2.18
N TYR A 106 0.92 1.39 -1.29
CA TYR A 106 -0.32 0.70 -1.65
C TYR A 106 -1.41 1.04 -0.66
N GLU A 107 -2.57 1.44 -1.19
CA GLU A 107 -3.77 1.66 -0.40
C GLU A 107 -4.77 0.57 -0.73
N TRP A 108 -4.95 -0.37 0.20
CA TRP A 108 -5.82 -1.52 -0.04
C TRP A 108 -7.27 -1.30 0.39
N TRP A 109 -7.57 -0.22 1.12
CA TRP A 109 -8.94 0.11 1.48
C TRP A 109 -9.68 0.77 0.31
N SER A 110 -10.48 -0.04 -0.37
CA SER A 110 -11.45 0.41 -1.37
C SER A 110 -12.84 -0.14 -1.05
N GLU A 111 -13.88 0.63 -1.36
CA GLU A 111 -15.27 0.24 -1.13
C GLU A 111 -16.00 -0.06 -2.45
N ALA A 112 -16.78 -1.15 -2.46
CA ALA A 112 -17.49 -1.64 -3.65
C ALA A 112 -18.82 -2.36 -3.34
N LEU A 113 -19.53 -1.94 -2.29
CA LEU A 113 -20.69 -2.69 -1.78
C LEU A 113 -21.84 -2.84 -2.78
N HIS A 114 -22.09 -1.81 -3.60
CA HIS A 114 -23.13 -1.81 -4.63
C HIS A 114 -22.71 -0.93 -5.82
N GLY A 115 -21.48 -1.12 -6.29
CA GLY A 115 -20.79 -0.18 -7.15
C GLY A 115 -19.52 0.34 -6.47
N LEU A 116 -18.50 0.66 -7.28
CA LEU A 116 -17.27 1.27 -6.78
C LEU A 116 -17.55 2.63 -6.15
N SER A 117 -16.92 2.85 -5.01
CA SER A 117 -17.06 4.06 -4.22
C SER A 117 -15.70 4.76 -4.06
N ASN A 118 -15.74 6.09 -4.02
CA ASN A 118 -14.63 6.95 -3.62
C ASN A 118 -14.67 7.25 -2.10
N VAL A 119 -15.35 6.40 -1.33
CA VAL A 119 -15.24 6.39 0.12
C VAL A 119 -13.98 5.60 0.48
N GLY A 120 -13.09 6.23 1.23
CA GLY A 120 -11.75 5.74 1.50
C GLY A 120 -10.73 6.20 0.46
N PRO A 121 -9.43 6.01 0.72
CA PRO A 121 -8.36 6.52 -0.13
C PRO A 121 -7.96 5.59 -1.31
N GLY A 122 -8.47 4.36 -1.40
CA GLY A 122 -8.00 3.36 -2.37
C GLY A 122 -8.67 3.37 -3.75
N THR A 123 -9.66 4.24 -3.97
CA THR A 123 -10.33 4.42 -5.28
C THR A 123 -10.20 5.88 -5.69
N VAL A 124 -9.85 6.16 -6.95
CA VAL A 124 -9.79 7.51 -7.48
C VAL A 124 -10.60 7.57 -8.78
N PHE A 125 -11.46 8.57 -8.90
CA PHE A 125 -12.15 8.92 -10.14
C PHE A 125 -11.47 10.13 -10.75
N ASP A 126 -11.09 10.03 -12.03
CA ASP A 126 -10.37 11.07 -12.77
C ASP A 126 -11.15 11.48 -14.02
N ASN A 127 -10.54 12.26 -14.91
CA ASN A 127 -11.21 12.70 -16.14
C ASN A 127 -11.49 11.54 -17.12
N LEU A 128 -10.77 10.42 -17.01
CA LEU A 128 -10.97 9.24 -17.86
C LEU A 128 -12.11 8.37 -17.33
N VAL A 129 -12.17 8.18 -16.00
CA VAL A 129 -13.23 7.44 -15.29
C VAL A 129 -13.82 8.35 -14.20
N PRO A 130 -14.77 9.24 -14.57
CA PRO A 130 -15.26 10.26 -13.63
C PRO A 130 -16.25 9.71 -12.60
N HIS A 131 -16.90 8.58 -12.89
CA HIS A 131 -17.91 7.98 -12.04
C HIS A 131 -17.97 6.46 -12.22
N ALA A 132 -18.60 5.78 -11.28
CA ALA A 132 -18.96 4.37 -11.37
C ALA A 132 -20.49 4.18 -11.33
N THR A 133 -20.96 3.03 -11.81
CA THR A 133 -22.38 2.66 -11.72
C THR A 133 -22.78 2.43 -10.26
N SER A 134 -23.91 3.01 -9.85
CA SER A 134 -24.52 2.74 -8.54
C SER A 134 -25.65 1.73 -8.71
N PHE A 135 -25.44 0.52 -8.22
CA PHE A 135 -26.42 -0.56 -8.27
C PHE A 135 -27.42 -0.47 -7.10
N PRO A 136 -28.56 -1.19 -7.17
CA PRO A 136 -29.41 -1.37 -6.01
C PRO A 136 -28.62 -1.90 -4.81
N THR A 137 -28.98 -1.43 -3.62
CA THR A 137 -28.35 -1.90 -2.38
C THR A 137 -28.51 -3.41 -2.24
N VAL A 138 -27.62 -4.03 -1.48
CA VAL A 138 -27.53 -5.49 -1.27
C VAL A 138 -28.90 -6.12 -0.96
N ILE A 139 -29.72 -5.46 -0.13
CA ILE A 139 -31.07 -5.94 0.24
C ILE A 139 -32.01 -6.02 -0.98
N LEU A 140 -31.96 -5.06 -1.89
CA LEU A 140 -32.81 -5.03 -3.08
C LEU A 140 -32.29 -5.97 -4.17
N THR A 141 -30.97 -6.05 -4.34
CA THR A 141 -30.35 -7.02 -5.24
C THR A 141 -30.67 -8.46 -4.79
N ALA A 142 -30.70 -8.72 -3.47
CA ALA A 142 -31.08 -10.02 -2.88
C ALA A 142 -32.52 -10.40 -3.19
N ALA A 143 -33.43 -9.43 -3.09
CA ALA A 143 -34.85 -9.62 -3.34
C ALA A 143 -35.17 -10.04 -4.79
N SER A 144 -34.21 -9.94 -5.72
CA SER A 144 -34.36 -10.48 -7.07
C SER A 144 -34.28 -12.01 -7.16
N PHE A 145 -33.76 -12.68 -6.12
CA PHE A 145 -33.50 -14.13 -6.08
C PHE A 145 -32.79 -14.68 -7.32
N ASN A 146 -31.93 -13.85 -7.94
CA ASN A 146 -31.28 -14.17 -9.21
C ASN A 146 -29.75 -14.15 -9.07
N GLU A 147 -29.17 -15.32 -8.81
CA GLU A 147 -27.72 -15.50 -8.64
C GLU A 147 -26.93 -15.01 -9.87
N LYS A 148 -27.46 -15.20 -11.08
CA LYS A 148 -26.81 -14.74 -12.30
C LYS A 148 -26.64 -13.21 -12.30
N ARG A 149 -27.68 -12.47 -11.90
CA ARG A 149 -27.59 -11.00 -11.76
C ARG A 149 -26.57 -10.56 -10.72
N TRP A 150 -26.52 -11.25 -9.59
CA TRP A 150 -25.52 -10.99 -8.55
C TRP A 150 -24.09 -11.12 -9.07
N ARG A 151 -23.80 -12.21 -9.80
CA ARG A 151 -22.50 -12.43 -10.42
C ARG A 151 -22.17 -11.38 -11.49
N GLU A 152 -23.16 -11.01 -12.30
CA GLU A 152 -22.99 -9.99 -13.34
C GLU A 152 -22.65 -8.61 -12.73
N ILE A 153 -23.32 -8.20 -11.64
CA ILE A 153 -22.99 -6.97 -10.91
C ILE A 153 -21.54 -7.03 -10.40
N GLY A 154 -21.16 -8.14 -9.75
CA GLY A 154 -19.79 -8.31 -9.24
C GLY A 154 -18.72 -8.28 -10.35
N HIS A 155 -19.01 -8.84 -11.52
CA HIS A 155 -18.10 -8.79 -12.68
C HIS A 155 -17.88 -7.36 -13.18
N VAL A 156 -18.95 -6.55 -13.22
CA VAL A 156 -18.84 -5.15 -13.64
C VAL A 156 -17.96 -4.35 -12.68
N ASP A 157 -18.17 -4.49 -11.37
CA ASP A 157 -17.38 -3.78 -10.36
C ASP A 157 -15.88 -4.16 -10.41
N VAL A 158 -15.57 -5.45 -10.56
CA VAL A 158 -14.19 -5.92 -10.73
C VAL A 158 -13.55 -5.36 -11.99
N SER A 159 -14.30 -5.25 -13.09
CA SER A 159 -13.79 -4.70 -14.35
C SER A 159 -13.45 -3.22 -14.22
N TYR A 160 -14.29 -2.42 -13.54
CA TYR A 160 -14.00 -1.00 -13.32
C TYR A 160 -12.82 -0.76 -12.38
N ARG A 161 -12.59 -1.65 -11.41
CA ARG A 161 -11.47 -1.53 -10.46
C ARG A 161 -10.14 -1.36 -11.18
N LYS A 162 -9.92 -2.10 -12.27
CA LYS A 162 -8.69 -2.03 -13.08
C LYS A 162 -8.34 -0.62 -13.56
N TYR A 163 -9.33 0.25 -13.72
CA TYR A 163 -9.16 1.59 -14.27
C TYR A 163 -9.19 2.70 -13.21
N SER A 164 -9.67 2.40 -12.00
CA SER A 164 -9.95 3.40 -10.96
C SER A 164 -9.13 3.22 -9.68
N VAL A 165 -8.35 2.13 -9.56
CA VAL A 165 -7.41 1.95 -8.45
C VAL A 165 -5.98 2.07 -8.94
N HIS A 166 -5.18 2.90 -8.27
CA HIS A 166 -3.74 2.92 -8.47
C HIS A 166 -3.11 1.80 -7.61
N ASN A 167 -2.13 1.09 -8.18
CA ASN A 167 -1.23 0.15 -7.49
C ASN A 167 -1.81 -1.21 -7.07
N ALA A 168 -2.71 -1.83 -7.84
CA ALA A 168 -3.02 -3.25 -7.64
C ALA A 168 -1.77 -4.13 -7.88
N ILE A 169 -1.46 -5.00 -6.91
CA ILE A 169 -0.36 -5.99 -6.95
C ILE A 169 -0.60 -7.06 -8.03
#